data_AF-A0A6H1ZML2-F1
#
_entry.id   AF-A0A6H1ZML2-F1
#
_cell.length_a   1.000
_cell.length_b   1.000
_cell.length_c   1.000
_cell.angle_alpha   90.00
_cell.angle_beta   90.00
_cell.angle_gamma   90.00
#
_symmetry.space_group_name_H-M   'P 1'
#
loop_
_entity.id
_entity.type
_entity.pdbx_description
1 polymer ?
#
loop_
_entity_poly.entity_id
_entity_poly.type
_entity_poly.pdbx_seq_one_letter_code
_entity_poly.pdbx_strand_id
1 'polypeptide(L)'
;MKVYSCVSFYWDESKKEYVQDYAEYEEYEGPVALCEETMIRYADYVQEHHDAFLNEIEASRIAAIPANPWNITPYTDITCDAAFFGVGYLISSFPSLYDVYGKFMAGLDIEVLWTQIFEDTVNSPVVDNLVAAEVALMEDDIEENILPRLQTGMRDINSIMASTFVIGKALIENARVKARNKYAAELHYKLIPLATEKWNTHLEWNKNVVSVYAELMKFYFAARIDIDDSNYSMAAKDALWPFTVLEFERAALGALQGAMTTKTDVAGASTAKKAISGALSGAAMGAMIGGKTGSGWMIGAGAVLGGLAGAID
;
A
#
# COMPACT_ATOMS: atom_id res chain seq x y z
N MET A 1 6.69 49.68 -34.89
CA MET A 1 8.02 50.32 -34.88
C MET A 1 7.79 51.79 -35.18
N LYS A 2 8.20 52.69 -34.28
CA LYS A 2 8.01 54.14 -34.46
C LYS A 2 9.29 54.72 -35.06
N VAL A 3 9.17 55.49 -36.13
CA VAL A 3 10.30 56.20 -36.75
C VAL A 3 9.91 57.67 -36.77
N TYR A 4 10.77 58.55 -36.28
CA TYR A 4 10.49 59.98 -36.21
C TYR A 4 11.18 60.67 -37.39
N SER A 5 10.39 61.33 -38.24
CA SER A 5 10.91 62.30 -39.22
C SER A 5 10.77 63.69 -38.59
N CYS A 6 11.89 64.35 -38.32
CA CYS A 6 11.88 65.67 -37.71
C CYS A 6 12.47 66.68 -38.69
N VAL A 7 11.74 67.78 -38.89
CA VAL A 7 12.19 68.94 -39.66
C VAL A 7 12.74 69.97 -38.67
N SER A 8 14.00 70.36 -38.87
CA SER A 8 14.60 71.44 -38.10
C SER A 8 14.81 72.66 -39.00
N PHE A 9 14.52 73.84 -38.44
CA PHE A 9 14.79 75.12 -39.08
C PHE A 9 15.91 75.80 -38.30
N TYR A 10 17.01 76.12 -38.98
CA TYR A 10 18.07 76.94 -38.40
C TYR A 10 18.40 78.11 -39.32
N TRP A 11 18.84 79.20 -38.70
CA TRP A 11 19.26 80.41 -39.40
C TRP A 11 20.67 80.22 -39.93
N ASP A 12 20.85 80.22 -41.25
CA ASP A 12 22.16 80.14 -41.88
C ASP A 12 22.71 81.56 -42.09
N GLU A 13 23.65 81.98 -41.24
CA GLU A 13 24.26 83.32 -41.31
C GLU A 13 24.98 83.59 -42.63
N SER A 14 25.42 82.55 -43.35
CA SER A 14 26.14 82.70 -44.62
C SER A 14 25.23 83.09 -45.79
N LYS A 15 23.96 82.67 -45.74
CA LYS A 15 22.95 82.93 -46.77
C LYS A 15 21.88 83.93 -46.34
N LYS A 16 21.84 84.29 -45.05
CA LYS A 16 20.82 85.15 -44.42
C LYS A 16 19.39 84.65 -44.70
N GLU A 17 19.21 83.34 -44.67
CA GLU A 17 17.90 82.69 -44.84
C GLU A 17 17.74 81.56 -43.83
N TYR A 18 16.48 81.19 -43.55
CA TYR A 18 16.18 79.98 -42.80
C TYR A 18 16.33 78.78 -43.72
N VAL A 19 17.21 77.86 -43.36
CA VAL A 19 17.43 76.61 -44.08
C VAL A 19 16.66 75.49 -43.39
N GLN A 20 15.96 74.67 -44.18
CA GLN A 20 15.20 73.52 -43.72
C GLN A 20 16.05 72.25 -43.89
N ASP A 21 16.22 71.49 -42.82
CA ASP A 21 17.00 70.24 -42.83
C ASP A 21 16.15 69.06 -42.36
N TYR A 22 16.27 67.93 -43.05
CA TYR A 22 15.48 66.71 -42.83
C TYR A 22 16.38 65.64 -42.21
N ALA A 23 16.03 65.17 -41.02
CA ALA A 23 16.74 64.07 -40.38
C ALA A 23 15.76 63.03 -39.81
N GLU A 24 16.07 61.75 -40.07
CA GLU A 24 15.33 60.59 -39.57
C GLU A 24 16.04 60.07 -38.30
N TYR A 25 15.30 59.95 -37.20
CA TYR A 25 15.82 59.45 -35.92
C TYR A 25 14.93 58.34 -35.35
N GLU A 26 15.54 57.29 -34.78
CA GLU A 26 14.80 56.21 -34.09
C GLU A 26 14.36 56.62 -32.67
N GLU A 27 15.08 57.53 -32.00
CA GLU A 27 14.73 58.12 -30.69
C GLU A 27 15.25 59.58 -30.61
N TYR A 28 14.42 60.52 -30.13
CA TYR A 28 14.78 61.95 -30.02
C TYR A 28 14.43 62.53 -28.63
N GLU A 29 15.44 63.04 -27.92
CA GLU A 29 15.33 63.72 -26.62
C GLU A 29 15.78 65.21 -26.70
N GLY A 30 15.15 66.02 -27.56
CA GLY A 30 15.45 67.44 -27.72
C GLY A 30 14.20 68.35 -27.75
N PRO A 31 14.35 69.69 -27.64
CA PRO A 31 13.23 70.60 -27.46
C PRO A 31 12.39 70.76 -28.74
N VAL A 32 11.13 70.31 -28.64
CA VAL A 32 9.94 70.52 -29.49
C VAL A 32 10.22 70.97 -30.94
N ALA A 33 10.84 70.07 -31.73
CA ALA A 33 10.62 70.07 -33.17
C ALA A 33 9.18 69.57 -33.46
N LEU A 34 8.50 70.14 -34.45
CA LEU A 34 7.22 69.62 -34.97
C LEU A 34 7.50 68.28 -35.66
N CYS A 35 7.63 67.21 -34.88
CA CYS A 35 7.76 65.86 -35.43
C CYS A 35 6.34 65.33 -35.67
N GLU A 36 5.98 65.17 -36.95
CA GLU A 36 4.76 64.43 -37.32
C GLU A 36 5.03 62.94 -37.10
N GLU A 37 4.19 62.29 -36.30
CA GLU A 37 4.25 60.85 -36.06
C GLU A 37 3.75 60.13 -37.32
N THR A 38 4.67 59.77 -38.23
CA THR A 38 4.34 58.93 -39.40
C THR A 38 4.16 57.49 -38.94
N MET A 39 2.95 57.17 -38.48
CA MET A 39 2.57 55.79 -38.19
C MET A 39 2.53 55.01 -39.50
N ILE A 40 3.43 54.04 -39.67
CA ILE A 40 3.35 53.07 -40.76
C ILE A 40 2.08 52.25 -40.53
N ARG A 41 1.02 52.57 -41.28
CA ARG A 41 -0.23 51.84 -41.26
C ARG A 41 -0.16 50.72 -42.28
N TYR A 42 -0.53 49.51 -41.85
CA TYR A 42 -0.82 48.45 -42.80
C TYR A 42 -2.09 48.83 -43.56
N ALA A 43 -2.32 48.22 -44.73
CA ALA A 43 -3.57 48.41 -45.45
C ALA A 43 -4.77 48.12 -44.54
N ASP A 44 -5.84 48.90 -44.66
CA ASP A 44 -6.98 48.89 -43.73
C ASP A 44 -7.52 47.49 -43.45
N TYR A 45 -7.57 46.62 -44.47
CA TYR A 45 -8.01 45.23 -44.32
C TYR A 45 -7.08 44.38 -43.43
N VAL A 46 -5.77 44.62 -43.45
CA VAL A 46 -4.80 43.91 -42.60
C VAL A 46 -4.92 44.38 -41.15
N GLN A 47 -5.15 45.68 -40.95
CA GLN A 47 -5.36 46.23 -39.60
C GLN A 47 -6.65 45.69 -38.99
N GLU A 48 -7.75 45.70 -39.75
CA GLU A 48 -9.04 45.16 -39.31
C GLU A 48 -8.94 43.67 -38.93
N HIS A 49 -8.26 42.86 -39.75
CA HIS A 49 -8.05 41.44 -39.43
C HIS A 49 -7.12 41.22 -38.24
N HIS A 50 -6.08 42.05 -38.08
CA HIS A 50 -5.17 41.97 -36.93
C HIS A 50 -5.87 42.36 -35.63
N ASP A 51 -6.64 43.44 -35.63
CA ASP A 51 -7.42 43.91 -34.49
C ASP A 51 -8.52 42.92 -34.12
N ALA A 52 -9.21 42.34 -35.12
CA ALA A 52 -10.20 41.29 -34.89
C ALA A 52 -9.59 40.05 -34.21
N PHE A 53 -8.41 39.61 -34.67
CA PHE A 53 -7.70 38.47 -34.09
C PHE A 53 -7.22 38.73 -32.65
N LEU A 54 -6.68 39.93 -32.37
CA LEU A 54 -6.28 40.31 -31.01
C LEU A 54 -7.47 40.35 -30.06
N ASN A 55 -8.59 40.92 -30.50
CA ASN A 55 -9.83 40.96 -29.72
C ASN A 55 -10.41 39.55 -29.45
N GLU A 56 -10.30 38.63 -30.41
CA GLU A 56 -10.76 37.24 -30.27
C GLU A 56 -9.90 36.44 -29.27
N ILE A 57 -8.57 36.63 -29.30
CA ILE A 57 -7.66 36.00 -28.31
C ILE A 57 -7.92 36.55 -26.92
N GLU A 58 -8.06 37.87 -26.78
CA GLU A 58 -8.36 38.51 -25.51
C GLU A 58 -9.70 38.01 -24.92
N ALA A 59 -10.75 37.93 -25.75
CA ALA A 59 -12.03 37.37 -25.36
C ALA A 59 -11.91 35.90 -24.92
N SER A 60 -11.12 35.10 -25.65
CA SER A 60 -10.87 33.69 -25.33
C SER A 60 -10.11 33.53 -24.01
N ARG A 61 -9.11 34.39 -23.72
CA ARG A 61 -8.37 34.42 -22.44
C ARG A 61 -9.29 34.76 -21.27
N ILE A 62 -10.08 35.83 -21.41
CA ILE A 62 -11.00 36.29 -20.36
C ILE A 62 -12.06 35.22 -20.05
N ALA A 63 -12.46 34.42 -21.04
CA ALA A 63 -13.37 33.30 -20.84
C ALA A 63 -12.70 32.05 -20.23
N ALA A 64 -11.45 31.74 -20.61
CA ALA A 64 -10.76 30.50 -20.22
C ALA A 64 -10.16 30.52 -18.80
N ILE A 65 -9.63 31.67 -18.35
CA ILE A 65 -9.06 31.81 -16.98
C ILE A 65 -10.08 31.47 -15.88
N PRO A 66 -11.30 32.05 -15.87
CA PRO A 66 -12.31 31.73 -14.86
C PRO A 66 -12.93 30.34 -15.05
N ALA A 67 -12.88 29.77 -16.26
CA ALA A 67 -13.34 28.42 -16.57
C ALA A 67 -12.28 27.35 -16.29
N ASN A 68 -11.59 27.46 -15.15
CA ASN A 68 -10.58 26.48 -14.76
C ASN A 68 -11.23 25.11 -14.48
N PRO A 69 -10.89 24.06 -15.24
CA PRO A 69 -11.49 22.73 -15.08
C PRO A 69 -11.22 22.10 -13.70
N TRP A 70 -10.18 22.52 -12.98
CA TRP A 70 -9.83 22.02 -11.64
C TRP A 70 -10.45 22.82 -10.48
N ASN A 71 -11.06 23.98 -10.78
CA ASN A 71 -11.76 24.84 -9.80
C ASN A 71 -13.30 24.70 -9.88
N ILE A 72 -13.84 24.29 -11.04
CA ILE A 72 -15.30 24.13 -11.23
C ILE A 72 -15.86 22.97 -10.40
N THR A 73 -15.07 21.92 -10.18
CA THR A 73 -15.32 20.91 -9.14
C THR A 73 -14.04 20.84 -8.33
N PRO A 74 -13.97 21.45 -7.13
CA PRO A 74 -12.74 21.48 -6.37
C PRO A 74 -12.30 20.05 -6.12
N TYR A 75 -11.10 19.71 -6.60
CA TYR A 75 -10.50 18.44 -6.28
C TYR A 75 -10.37 18.35 -4.75
N THR A 76 -11.09 17.42 -4.15
CA THR A 76 -10.96 17.13 -2.72
C THR A 76 -9.81 16.15 -2.55
N ASP A 77 -8.81 16.53 -1.75
CA ASP A 77 -7.69 15.65 -1.44
C ASP A 77 -8.19 14.28 -0.99
N ILE A 78 -7.65 13.24 -1.61
CA ILE A 78 -7.94 11.87 -1.19
C ILE A 78 -7.21 11.64 0.13
N THR A 79 -7.97 11.45 1.21
CA THR A 79 -7.39 11.13 2.52
C THR A 79 -7.10 9.63 2.62
N CYS A 80 -5.84 9.24 2.35
CA CYS A 80 -5.37 7.86 2.43
C CYS A 80 -5.69 7.21 3.79
N ASP A 81 -5.48 7.96 4.88
CA ASP A 81 -5.57 7.48 6.25
C ASP A 81 -7.00 7.00 6.59
N ALA A 82 -8.03 7.78 6.21
CA ALA A 82 -9.42 7.42 6.47
C ALA A 82 -9.91 6.23 5.63
N ALA A 83 -9.38 6.09 4.40
CA ALA A 83 -9.71 4.97 3.52
C ALA A 83 -9.05 3.66 3.96
N PHE A 84 -7.85 3.75 4.53
CA PHE A 84 -7.07 2.57 4.93
C PHE A 84 -7.36 2.10 6.35
N PHE A 85 -7.43 3.02 7.32
CA PHE A 85 -7.63 2.69 8.73
C PHE A 85 -9.08 2.86 9.21
N GLY A 86 -9.93 3.48 8.39
CA GLY A 86 -11.29 3.86 8.78
C GLY A 86 -11.34 5.20 9.50
N VAL A 87 -12.56 5.73 9.66
CA VAL A 87 -12.77 7.04 10.28
C VAL A 87 -12.41 7.00 11.77
N GLY A 88 -11.53 7.91 12.21
CA GLY A 88 -11.14 8.08 13.61
C GLY A 88 -9.84 7.39 14.03
N TYR A 89 -9.19 6.65 13.14
CA TYR A 89 -7.89 6.04 13.39
C TYR A 89 -6.78 6.81 12.67
N LEU A 90 -5.71 7.10 13.41
CA LEU A 90 -4.49 7.70 12.87
C LEU A 90 -3.40 6.64 12.77
N ILE A 91 -2.36 6.88 11.99
CA ILE A 91 -1.18 6.00 11.95
C ILE A 91 -0.57 5.81 13.35
N SER A 92 -0.65 6.81 14.22
CA SER A 92 -0.19 6.74 15.62
C SER A 92 -1.01 5.80 16.49
N SER A 93 -2.22 5.44 16.07
CA SER A 93 -3.05 4.43 16.74
C SER A 93 -2.50 3.02 16.53
N PHE A 94 -1.63 2.82 15.54
CA PHE A 94 -0.99 1.55 15.25
C PHE A 94 0.44 1.52 15.83
N PRO A 95 0.83 0.43 16.51
CA PRO A 95 2.17 0.30 17.06
C PRO A 95 3.21 0.30 15.94
N SER A 96 4.40 0.85 16.18
CA SER A 96 5.47 0.75 15.18
C SER A 96 5.80 -0.73 14.90
N LEU A 97 6.32 -1.04 13.70
CA LEU A 97 6.82 -2.39 13.39
C LEU A 97 7.85 -2.86 14.43
N TYR A 98 8.65 -1.92 14.94
CA TYR A 98 9.61 -2.19 16.01
C TYR A 98 8.92 -2.57 17.34
N ASP A 99 7.81 -1.93 17.70
CA ASP A 99 7.03 -2.27 18.90
C ASP A 99 6.32 -3.62 18.74
N VAL A 100 5.76 -3.93 17.56
CA VAL A 100 5.19 -5.25 17.28
C VAL A 100 6.25 -6.35 17.34
N TYR A 101 7.40 -6.12 16.72
CA TYR A 101 8.53 -7.05 16.76
C TYR A 101 9.11 -7.17 18.17
N GLY A 102 9.22 -6.07 18.90
CA GLY A 102 9.70 -6.03 20.28
C GLY A 102 8.79 -6.78 21.23
N LYS A 103 7.46 -6.60 21.12
CA LYS A 103 6.46 -7.38 21.87
C LYS A 103 6.51 -8.87 21.53
N PHE A 104 6.75 -9.21 20.26
CA PHE A 104 6.97 -10.60 19.85
C PHE A 104 8.24 -11.17 20.51
N MET A 105 9.39 -10.50 20.39
CA MET A 105 10.66 -10.98 20.95
C MET A 105 10.66 -11.02 22.48
N ALA A 106 9.99 -10.07 23.15
CA ALA A 106 9.91 -10.03 24.60
C ALA A 106 8.88 -11.01 25.18
N GLY A 107 7.83 -11.33 24.42
CA GLY A 107 6.82 -12.32 24.83
C GLY A 107 7.16 -13.76 24.44
N LEU A 108 8.12 -13.97 23.55
CA LEU A 108 8.52 -15.29 23.07
C LEU A 108 9.57 -15.91 24.00
N ASP A 109 9.11 -16.59 25.04
CA ASP A 109 9.93 -17.56 25.75
C ASP A 109 9.71 -18.95 25.11
N ILE A 110 10.71 -19.40 24.34
CA ILE A 110 10.64 -20.66 23.59
C ILE A 110 10.53 -21.86 24.53
N GLU A 111 11.19 -21.81 25.68
CA GLU A 111 11.25 -22.92 26.63
C GLU A 111 9.92 -23.04 27.38
N VAL A 112 9.39 -21.91 27.87
CA VAL A 112 8.07 -21.87 28.51
C VAL A 112 6.96 -22.30 27.53
N LEU A 113 7.02 -21.83 26.28
CA LEU A 113 6.04 -22.21 25.26
C LEU A 113 6.10 -23.71 24.96
N TRP A 114 7.31 -24.28 24.83
CA TRP A 114 7.48 -25.71 24.63
C TRP A 114 6.93 -26.51 25.80
N THR A 115 7.30 -26.14 27.03
CA THR A 115 6.82 -26.82 28.24
C THR A 115 5.30 -26.77 28.32
N GLN A 116 4.67 -25.62 28.07
CA GLN A 116 3.22 -25.51 28.11
C GLN A 116 2.54 -26.41 27.07
N ILE A 117 2.98 -26.36 25.80
CA ILE A 117 2.40 -27.18 24.74
C ILE A 117 2.62 -28.68 24.98
N PHE A 118 3.80 -29.02 25.53
CA PHE A 118 4.15 -30.37 25.90
C PHE A 118 3.24 -30.88 27.01
N GLU A 119 3.06 -30.12 28.09
CA GLU A 119 2.16 -30.46 29.19
C GLU A 119 0.71 -30.62 28.70
N ASP A 120 0.22 -29.65 27.92
CA ASP A 120 -1.15 -29.66 27.40
C ASP A 120 -1.43 -30.81 26.41
N THR A 121 -0.40 -31.37 25.79
CA THR A 121 -0.55 -32.43 24.77
C THR A 121 -0.20 -33.82 25.31
N VAL A 122 0.88 -33.95 26.06
CA VAL A 122 1.42 -35.24 26.53
C VAL A 122 0.87 -35.60 27.91
N ASN A 123 0.72 -34.62 28.81
CA ASN A 123 0.23 -34.80 30.18
C ASN A 123 -1.22 -34.33 30.32
N SER A 124 -1.96 -34.32 29.22
CA SER A 124 -3.36 -33.91 29.19
C SER A 124 -4.23 -34.91 29.97
N PRO A 125 -5.26 -34.45 30.71
CA PRO A 125 -6.21 -35.35 31.38
C PRO A 125 -6.92 -36.32 30.42
N VAL A 126 -6.99 -35.98 29.12
CA VAL A 126 -7.53 -36.89 28.10
C VAL A 126 -6.65 -38.13 27.91
N VAL A 127 -5.33 -37.96 27.97
CA VAL A 127 -4.35 -39.05 27.86
C VAL A 127 -4.46 -39.97 29.08
N ASP A 128 -4.58 -39.38 30.28
CA ASP A 128 -4.77 -40.14 31.51
C ASP A 128 -6.08 -40.94 31.50
N ASN A 129 -7.16 -40.35 31.00
CA ASN A 129 -8.45 -41.04 30.85
C ASN A 129 -8.36 -42.22 29.86
N LEU A 130 -7.59 -42.09 28.78
CA LEU A 130 -7.35 -43.18 27.83
C LEU A 130 -6.53 -44.32 28.46
N VAL A 131 -5.49 -43.99 29.23
CA VAL A 131 -4.72 -44.99 29.98
C VAL A 131 -5.60 -45.68 31.02
N ALA A 132 -6.46 -44.94 31.71
CA ALA A 132 -7.39 -45.52 32.69
C ALA A 132 -8.42 -46.46 32.04
N ALA A 133 -8.97 -46.08 30.88
CA ALA A 133 -9.90 -46.91 30.13
C ALA A 133 -9.25 -48.22 29.65
N GLU A 134 -8.00 -48.16 29.16
CA GLU A 134 -7.26 -49.36 28.76
C GLU A 134 -6.98 -50.29 29.95
N VAL A 135 -6.65 -49.73 31.12
CA VAL A 135 -6.44 -50.52 32.34
C VAL A 135 -7.72 -51.24 32.76
N ALA A 136 -8.88 -50.60 32.63
CA ALA A 136 -10.17 -51.22 32.92
C ALA A 136 -10.42 -52.43 32.01
N LEU A 137 -10.14 -52.31 30.70
CA LEU A 137 -10.27 -53.44 29.77
C LEU A 137 -9.32 -54.60 30.10
N MET A 138 -8.08 -54.29 30.53
CA MET A 138 -7.15 -55.33 30.98
C MET A 138 -7.62 -56.01 32.28
N GLU A 139 -8.25 -55.27 33.17
CA GLU A 139 -8.79 -55.79 34.43
C GLU A 139 -9.98 -56.72 34.16
N ASP A 140 -10.89 -56.32 33.27
CA ASP A 140 -12.01 -57.16 32.83
C ASP A 140 -11.52 -58.50 32.23
N ASP A 141 -10.51 -58.49 31.35
CA ASP A 141 -9.95 -59.73 30.78
C ASP A 141 -9.29 -60.63 31.84
N ILE A 142 -8.63 -60.02 32.84
CA ILE A 142 -8.02 -60.76 33.94
C ILE A 142 -9.10 -61.43 34.80
N GLU A 143 -10.18 -60.73 35.12
CA GLU A 143 -11.26 -61.25 35.95
C GLU A 143 -12.11 -62.30 35.23
N GLU A 144 -12.44 -62.08 33.96
CA GLU A 144 -13.34 -62.95 33.19
C GLU A 144 -12.63 -64.19 32.62
N ASN A 145 -11.39 -64.04 32.14
CA ASN A 145 -10.70 -65.11 31.40
C ASN A 145 -9.49 -65.70 32.14
N ILE A 146 -8.59 -64.87 32.67
CA ILE A 146 -7.27 -65.34 33.13
C ILE A 146 -7.35 -65.96 34.53
N LEU A 147 -7.97 -65.25 35.49
CA LEU A 147 -8.08 -65.73 36.88
C LEU A 147 -8.91 -67.03 36.99
N PRO A 148 -10.06 -67.19 36.31
CA PRO A 148 -10.83 -68.43 36.37
C PRO A 148 -10.08 -69.63 35.80
N ARG A 149 -9.30 -69.43 34.72
CA ARG A 149 -8.45 -70.48 34.14
C ARG A 149 -7.34 -70.90 35.11
N LEU A 150 -6.68 -69.93 35.77
CA LEU A 150 -5.69 -70.23 36.81
C LEU A 150 -6.32 -71.02 37.97
N GLN A 151 -7.49 -70.58 38.45
CA GLN A 151 -8.20 -71.24 39.55
C GLN A 151 -8.60 -72.67 39.20
N THR A 152 -9.10 -72.89 37.99
CA THR A 152 -9.50 -74.23 37.52
C THR A 152 -8.28 -75.15 37.40
N GLY A 153 -7.20 -74.69 36.77
CA GLY A 153 -5.97 -75.48 36.64
C GLY A 153 -5.34 -75.83 38.00
N MET A 154 -5.39 -74.91 38.97
CA MET A 154 -4.89 -75.13 40.33
C MET A 154 -5.81 -76.01 41.18
N ARG A 155 -7.12 -76.02 40.88
CA ARG A 155 -8.09 -76.94 41.49
C ARG A 155 -7.83 -78.37 41.08
N ASP A 156 -7.54 -78.60 39.79
CA ASP A 156 -7.32 -79.94 39.25
C ASP A 156 -6.09 -80.63 39.86
N ILE A 157 -5.09 -79.85 40.28
CA ILE A 157 -3.90 -80.33 41.01
C ILE A 157 -3.99 -80.15 42.54
N ASN A 158 -5.15 -79.74 43.07
CA ASN A 158 -5.40 -79.52 44.50
C ASN A 158 -4.41 -78.55 45.19
N SER A 159 -3.99 -77.50 44.48
CA SER A 159 -2.93 -76.56 44.88
C SER A 159 -3.47 -75.17 45.27
N ILE A 160 -4.79 -75.02 45.40
CA ILE A 160 -5.46 -73.71 45.60
C ILE A 160 -5.02 -73.01 46.91
N MET A 161 -4.62 -73.76 47.93
CA MET A 161 -4.16 -73.25 49.24
C MET A 161 -2.63 -73.13 49.35
N ALA A 162 -1.89 -73.44 48.28
CA ALA A 162 -0.44 -73.42 48.30
C ALA A 162 0.13 -72.04 47.95
N SER A 163 1.38 -71.79 48.35
CA SER A 163 2.12 -70.56 48.01
C SER A 163 2.22 -70.34 46.49
N THR A 164 2.22 -71.41 45.71
CA THR A 164 2.23 -71.41 44.24
C THR A 164 1.00 -70.72 43.64
N PHE A 165 -0.18 -70.81 44.27
CA PHE A 165 -1.39 -70.10 43.83
C PHE A 165 -1.27 -68.59 44.03
N VAL A 166 -0.76 -68.18 45.19
CA VAL A 166 -0.53 -66.75 45.50
C VAL A 166 0.54 -66.17 44.57
N ILE A 167 1.62 -66.91 44.30
CA ILE A 167 2.66 -66.51 43.35
C ILE A 167 2.09 -66.39 41.93
N GLY A 168 1.23 -67.33 41.50
CA GLY A 168 0.57 -67.27 40.19
C GLY A 168 -0.27 -66.01 40.00
N LYS A 169 -1.07 -65.63 41.02
CA LYS A 169 -1.82 -64.38 41.01
C LYS A 169 -0.91 -63.15 40.98
N ALA A 170 0.15 -63.15 41.79
CA ALA A 170 1.11 -62.04 41.82
C ALA A 170 1.84 -61.86 40.48
N LEU A 171 2.12 -62.95 39.74
CA LEU A 171 2.70 -62.88 38.39
C LEU A 171 1.74 -62.25 37.37
N ILE A 172 0.44 -62.58 37.44
CA ILE A 172 -0.59 -61.97 36.59
C ILE A 172 -0.70 -60.47 36.87
N GLU A 173 -0.77 -60.07 38.14
CA GLU A 173 -0.82 -58.65 38.53
C GLU A 173 0.43 -57.88 38.08
N ASN A 174 1.61 -58.49 38.21
CA ASN A 174 2.85 -57.89 37.73
C ASN A 174 2.86 -57.75 36.19
N ALA A 175 2.34 -58.74 35.47
CA ALA A 175 2.17 -58.65 34.01
C ALA A 175 1.21 -57.51 33.62
N ARG A 176 0.11 -57.32 34.37
CA ARG A 176 -0.82 -56.20 34.20
C ARG A 176 -0.11 -54.84 34.35
N VAL A 177 0.61 -54.64 35.45
CA VAL A 177 1.32 -53.38 35.71
C VAL A 177 2.34 -53.07 34.62
N LYS A 178 3.07 -54.10 34.13
CA LYS A 178 4.00 -53.94 33.01
C LYS A 178 3.30 -53.58 31.71
N ALA A 179 2.17 -54.21 31.40
CA ALA A 179 1.38 -53.91 30.20
C ALA A 179 0.83 -52.48 30.22
N ARG A 180 0.28 -52.04 31.37
CA ARG A 180 -0.14 -50.65 31.60
C ARG A 180 1.00 -49.66 31.34
N ASN A 181 2.15 -49.87 31.98
CA ASN A 181 3.29 -48.95 31.85
C ASN A 181 3.80 -48.89 30.40
N LYS A 182 3.79 -50.03 29.69
CA LYS A 182 4.14 -50.09 28.27
C LYS A 182 3.15 -49.28 27.41
N TYR A 183 1.85 -49.46 27.62
CA TYR A 183 0.81 -48.73 26.89
C TYR A 183 0.92 -47.21 27.13
N ALA A 184 1.05 -46.80 28.39
CA ALA A 184 1.24 -45.40 28.74
C ALA A 184 2.48 -44.81 28.05
N ALA A 185 3.62 -45.49 28.14
CA ALA A 185 4.84 -45.05 27.47
C ALA A 185 4.66 -44.94 25.95
N GLU A 186 4.07 -45.94 25.29
CA GLU A 186 3.81 -45.91 23.85
C GLU A 186 2.90 -44.74 23.44
N LEU A 187 1.88 -44.44 24.24
CA LEU A 187 0.98 -43.31 24.01
C LEU A 187 1.73 -41.98 24.13
N HIS A 188 2.47 -41.77 25.21
CA HIS A 188 3.28 -40.55 25.38
C HIS A 188 4.30 -40.39 24.25
N TYR A 189 5.01 -41.45 23.86
CA TYR A 189 5.97 -41.40 22.74
C TYR A 189 5.33 -40.99 21.42
N LYS A 190 4.11 -41.47 21.14
CA LYS A 190 3.36 -41.09 19.93
C LYS A 190 2.86 -39.64 19.97
N LEU A 191 2.68 -39.05 21.16
CA LEU A 191 2.22 -37.67 21.32
C LEU A 191 3.35 -36.63 21.25
N ILE A 192 4.61 -37.02 21.48
CA ILE A 192 5.77 -36.14 21.32
C ILE A 192 5.82 -35.44 19.94
N PRO A 193 5.75 -36.15 18.79
CA PRO A 193 5.79 -35.49 17.49
C PRO A 193 4.60 -34.55 17.26
N LEU A 194 3.43 -34.85 17.83
CA LEU A 194 2.26 -33.98 17.77
C LEU A 194 2.49 -32.68 18.57
N ALA A 195 3.10 -32.76 19.75
CA ALA A 195 3.50 -31.58 20.51
C ALA A 195 4.50 -30.71 19.73
N THR A 196 5.46 -31.34 19.04
CA THR A 196 6.41 -30.65 18.13
C THR A 196 5.69 -29.93 16.98
N GLU A 197 4.70 -30.57 16.36
CA GLU A 197 3.93 -29.96 15.27
C GLU A 197 3.10 -28.76 15.76
N LYS A 198 2.46 -28.88 16.92
CA LYS A 198 1.72 -27.77 17.55
C LYS A 198 2.64 -26.60 17.88
N TRP A 199 3.80 -26.87 18.45
CA TRP A 199 4.81 -25.85 18.76
C TRP A 199 5.29 -25.13 17.50
N ASN A 200 5.63 -25.86 16.45
CA ASN A 200 6.00 -25.28 15.15
C ASN A 200 4.88 -24.41 14.56
N THR A 201 3.63 -24.87 14.67
CA THR A 201 2.46 -24.11 14.19
C THR A 201 2.27 -22.81 14.97
N HIS A 202 2.47 -22.82 16.29
CA HIS A 202 2.43 -21.61 17.11
C HIS A 202 3.54 -20.61 16.73
N LEU A 203 4.77 -21.09 16.53
CA LEU A 203 5.88 -20.23 16.09
C LEU A 203 5.62 -19.64 14.70
N GLU A 204 5.14 -20.45 13.77
CA GLU A 204 4.84 -20.02 12.40
C GLU A 204 3.67 -19.04 12.37
N TRP A 205 2.63 -19.24 13.20
CA TRP A 205 1.54 -18.27 13.34
C TRP A 205 2.06 -16.92 13.81
N ASN A 206 2.86 -16.89 14.87
CA ASN A 206 3.41 -15.63 15.39
C ASN A 206 4.29 -14.92 14.36
N LYS A 207 5.16 -15.66 13.66
CA LYS A 207 5.99 -15.12 12.57
C LYS A 207 5.13 -14.53 11.46
N ASN A 208 4.06 -15.22 11.07
CA ASN A 208 3.15 -14.75 10.04
C ASN A 208 2.42 -13.46 10.44
N VAL A 209 2.04 -13.30 11.72
CA VAL A 209 1.45 -12.04 12.20
C VAL A 209 2.38 -10.85 11.97
N VAL A 210 3.67 -11.01 12.31
CA VAL A 210 4.67 -9.93 12.09
C VAL A 210 4.90 -9.68 10.60
N SER A 211 4.98 -10.74 9.79
CA SER A 211 5.19 -10.62 8.34
C SER A 211 4.04 -9.89 7.66
N VAL A 212 2.79 -10.29 7.94
CA VAL A 212 1.59 -9.65 7.39
C VAL A 212 1.50 -8.20 7.84
N TYR A 213 1.84 -7.90 9.10
CA TYR A 213 1.87 -6.53 9.59
C TYR A 213 2.88 -5.66 8.83
N ALA A 214 4.09 -6.18 8.58
CA ALA A 214 5.12 -5.48 7.81
C ALA A 214 4.67 -5.23 6.35
N GLU A 215 4.03 -6.22 5.73
CA GLU A 215 3.49 -6.09 4.37
C GLU A 215 2.36 -5.07 4.28
N LEU A 216 1.44 -5.09 5.25
CA LEU A 216 0.33 -4.14 5.34
C LEU A 216 0.83 -2.70 5.48
N MET A 217 1.83 -2.48 6.35
CA MET A 217 2.44 -1.16 6.53
C MET A 217 3.22 -0.71 5.28
N LYS A 218 3.93 -1.62 4.62
CA LYS A 218 4.60 -1.33 3.34
C LYS A 218 3.60 -0.90 2.27
N PHE A 219 2.46 -1.60 2.18
CA PHE A 219 1.39 -1.27 1.24
C PHE A 219 0.78 0.10 1.55
N TYR A 220 0.54 0.42 2.82
CA TYR A 220 0.07 1.74 3.24
C TYR A 220 1.02 2.86 2.77
N PHE A 221 2.32 2.75 3.03
CA PHE A 221 3.28 3.80 2.63
C PHE A 221 3.38 3.94 1.11
N ALA A 222 3.29 2.83 0.37
CA ALA A 222 3.27 2.87 -1.09
C ALA A 222 2.02 3.61 -1.61
N ALA A 223 0.84 3.27 -1.10
CA ALA A 223 -0.41 3.93 -1.47
C ALA A 223 -0.42 5.41 -1.10
N ARG A 224 0.14 5.77 0.06
CA ARG A 224 0.25 7.16 0.52
C ARG A 224 1.09 8.00 -0.44
N ILE A 225 2.25 7.48 -0.86
CA ILE A 225 3.12 8.18 -1.82
C ILE A 225 2.39 8.42 -3.14
N ASP A 226 1.61 7.45 -3.64
CA ASP A 226 0.88 7.59 -4.90
C ASP A 226 -0.30 8.57 -4.79
N ILE A 227 -1.03 8.56 -3.68
CA ILE A 227 -2.11 9.50 -3.43
C ILE A 227 -1.56 10.93 -3.26
N ASP A 228 -0.48 11.10 -2.50
CA ASP A 228 0.15 12.41 -2.31
C ASP A 228 0.67 12.96 -3.64
N ASP A 229 1.31 12.14 -4.49
CA ASP A 229 1.74 12.53 -5.84
C ASP A 229 0.55 13.00 -6.71
N SER A 230 -0.57 12.27 -6.66
CA SER A 230 -1.80 12.66 -7.35
C SER A 230 -2.36 14.00 -6.84
N ASN A 231 -2.50 14.15 -5.52
CA ASN A 231 -2.98 15.38 -4.88
C ASN A 231 -2.09 16.58 -5.25
N TYR A 232 -0.76 16.44 -5.16
CA TYR A 232 0.18 17.49 -5.55
C TYR A 232 0.12 17.81 -7.05
N SER A 233 -0.04 16.80 -7.90
CA SER A 233 -0.16 17.01 -9.35
C SER A 233 -1.44 17.79 -9.72
N MET A 234 -2.55 17.53 -9.04
CA MET A 234 -3.81 18.25 -9.24
C MET A 234 -3.71 19.69 -8.74
N ALA A 235 -3.16 19.90 -7.54
CA ALA A 235 -2.91 21.22 -7.00
C ALA A 235 -1.96 22.06 -7.88
N ALA A 236 -0.92 21.42 -8.44
CA ALA A 236 0.00 22.08 -9.37
C ALA A 236 -0.69 22.48 -10.69
N LYS A 237 -1.54 21.61 -11.26
CA LYS A 237 -2.31 21.92 -12.48
C LYS A 237 -3.27 23.09 -12.25
N ASP A 238 -3.95 23.11 -11.11
CA ASP A 238 -4.84 24.21 -10.74
C ASP A 238 -4.09 25.54 -10.62
N ALA A 239 -2.96 25.57 -9.91
CA ALA A 239 -2.14 26.77 -9.73
C ALA A 239 -1.48 27.24 -11.04
N LEU A 240 -1.13 26.32 -11.94
CA LEU A 240 -0.48 26.64 -13.22
C LEU A 240 -1.45 26.98 -14.35
N TRP A 241 -2.77 26.76 -14.16
CA TRP A 241 -3.77 27.00 -15.20
C TRP A 241 -3.66 28.38 -15.86
N PRO A 242 -3.57 29.51 -15.13
CA PRO A 242 -3.45 30.82 -15.75
C PRO A 242 -2.21 30.94 -16.64
N PHE A 243 -1.08 30.35 -16.23
CA PHE A 243 0.15 30.35 -17.01
C PHE A 243 0.05 29.50 -18.28
N THR A 244 -0.67 28.37 -18.23
CA THR A 244 -0.91 27.57 -19.43
C THR A 244 -1.76 28.32 -20.46
N VAL A 245 -2.81 29.03 -20.02
CA VAL A 245 -3.64 29.88 -20.89
C VAL A 245 -2.82 31.00 -21.52
N LEU A 246 -1.96 31.66 -20.74
CA LEU A 246 -1.04 32.69 -21.24
C LEU A 246 0.01 32.14 -22.21
N GLU A 247 0.41 30.88 -22.07
CA GLU A 247 1.30 30.23 -23.03
C GLU A 247 0.62 30.02 -24.39
N PHE A 248 -0.66 29.66 -24.41
CA PHE A 248 -1.44 29.58 -25.64
C PHE A 248 -1.62 30.97 -26.29
N GLU A 249 -1.84 32.01 -25.49
CA GLU A 249 -1.87 33.40 -25.99
C GLU A 249 -0.52 33.79 -26.61
N ARG A 250 0.59 33.52 -25.91
CA ARG A 250 1.94 33.76 -26.43
C ARG A 250 2.20 32.97 -27.72
N ALA A 251 1.69 31.74 -27.82
CA ALA A 251 1.78 30.92 -29.03
C ALA A 251 1.01 31.54 -30.20
N ALA A 252 -0.20 32.05 -29.95
CA ALA A 252 -1.02 32.70 -30.96
C ALA A 252 -0.43 34.05 -31.43
N LEU A 253 0.12 34.85 -30.49
CA LEU A 253 0.86 36.08 -30.80
C LEU A 253 2.19 35.79 -31.52
N GLY A 254 2.86 34.70 -31.14
CA GLY A 254 4.08 34.22 -31.80
C GLY A 254 3.81 33.74 -33.23
N ALA A 255 2.67 33.09 -33.48
CA ALA A 255 2.26 32.65 -34.82
C ALA A 255 2.06 33.84 -35.78
N LEU A 256 1.56 34.98 -35.30
CA LEU A 256 1.50 36.22 -36.09
C LEU A 256 2.89 36.77 -36.48
N GLN A 257 3.91 36.46 -35.69
CA GLN A 257 5.30 36.89 -35.90
C GLN A 257 6.19 35.77 -36.49
N GLY A 258 5.62 34.61 -36.83
CA GLY A 258 6.33 33.47 -37.42
C GLY A 258 7.12 32.60 -36.43
N ALA A 259 6.89 32.71 -35.13
CA ALA A 259 7.55 31.90 -34.10
C ALA A 259 6.83 30.56 -33.88
N MET A 260 7.58 29.45 -33.94
CA MET A 260 7.08 28.12 -33.59
C MET A 260 7.22 27.87 -32.08
N THR A 261 6.15 27.41 -31.44
CA THR A 261 6.19 27.00 -30.03
C THR A 261 6.54 25.52 -29.88
N THR A 262 7.45 25.21 -28.96
CA THR A 262 7.72 23.84 -28.51
C THR A 262 7.06 23.63 -27.15
N LYS A 263 6.14 22.66 -27.07
CA LYS A 263 5.57 22.23 -25.79
C LYS A 263 6.51 21.23 -25.14
N THR A 264 6.76 21.39 -23.84
CA THR A 264 7.37 20.36 -23.01
C THR A 264 6.30 19.87 -22.05
N ASP A 265 5.85 18.63 -22.23
CA ASP A 265 4.95 17.99 -21.28
C ASP A 265 5.68 17.79 -19.94
N VAL A 266 5.25 18.53 -18.93
CA VAL A 266 5.66 18.35 -17.54
C VAL A 266 4.63 17.47 -16.84
N ALA A 267 4.73 16.16 -17.04
CA ALA A 267 4.37 15.09 -16.08
C ALA A 267 4.16 13.76 -16.83
N GLY A 268 4.77 12.67 -16.36
CA GLY A 268 4.32 11.34 -16.79
C GLY A 268 5.35 10.22 -16.90
N ALA A 269 6.58 10.38 -16.41
CA ALA A 269 7.58 9.31 -16.53
C ALA A 269 7.41 8.13 -15.54
N SER A 270 6.33 8.06 -14.75
CA SER A 270 6.25 7.15 -13.59
C SER A 270 5.08 6.16 -13.59
N THR A 271 4.05 6.35 -14.42
CA THR A 271 2.76 5.64 -14.31
C THR A 271 2.88 4.14 -14.62
N ALA A 272 3.66 3.77 -15.65
CA ALA A 272 3.79 2.36 -16.07
C ALA A 272 4.59 1.47 -15.08
N LYS A 273 5.58 2.02 -14.36
CA LYS A 273 6.30 1.26 -13.31
C LYS A 273 5.47 1.12 -12.03
N LYS A 274 4.60 2.09 -11.73
CA LYS A 274 3.74 2.11 -10.54
C LYS A 274 2.56 1.13 -10.66
N ALA A 275 1.91 1.05 -11.84
CA ALA A 275 0.84 0.09 -12.10
C ALA A 275 1.29 -1.37 -11.92
N ILE A 276 2.52 -1.70 -12.33
CA ILE A 276 3.12 -3.03 -12.15
C ILE A 276 3.42 -3.29 -10.67
N SER A 277 3.88 -2.29 -9.91
CA SER A 277 4.15 -2.42 -8.47
C SER A 277 2.87 -2.62 -7.66
N GLY A 278 1.81 -1.85 -7.95
CA GLY A 278 0.51 -1.93 -7.29
C GLY A 278 -0.21 -3.25 -7.58
N ALA A 279 -0.25 -3.66 -8.85
CA ALA A 279 -0.85 -4.93 -9.27
C ALA A 279 -0.11 -6.16 -8.71
N LEU A 280 1.23 -6.11 -8.64
CA LEU A 280 2.03 -7.19 -8.07
C LEU A 280 1.87 -7.29 -6.54
N SER A 281 1.75 -6.16 -5.83
CA SER A 281 1.48 -6.15 -4.39
C SER A 281 0.05 -6.60 -4.04
N GLY A 282 -0.95 -6.21 -4.84
CA GLY A 282 -2.33 -6.66 -4.67
C GLY A 282 -2.51 -8.15 -4.97
N ALA A 283 -1.86 -8.65 -6.02
CA ALA A 283 -1.85 -10.08 -6.34
C ALA A 283 -1.06 -10.90 -5.31
N ALA A 284 0.06 -10.39 -4.79
CA ALA A 284 0.85 -11.06 -3.77
C ALA A 284 0.14 -11.14 -2.40
N MET A 285 -0.52 -10.06 -1.96
CA MET A 285 -1.34 -10.09 -0.75
C MET A 285 -2.58 -10.99 -0.92
N GLY A 286 -3.23 -10.94 -2.08
CA GLY A 286 -4.35 -11.84 -2.40
C GLY A 286 -3.96 -13.32 -2.44
N ALA A 287 -2.77 -13.64 -2.92
CA ALA A 287 -2.24 -15.02 -2.96
C ALA A 287 -1.78 -15.53 -1.59
N MET A 288 -1.13 -14.69 -0.77
CA MET A 288 -0.67 -15.09 0.57
C MET A 288 -1.83 -15.27 1.56
N ILE A 289 -2.88 -14.46 1.45
CA ILE A 289 -4.04 -14.51 2.35
C ILE A 289 -5.10 -15.51 1.85
N GLY A 290 -5.35 -15.56 0.53
CA GLY A 290 -6.32 -16.46 -0.09
C GLY A 290 -5.87 -17.92 -0.18
N GLY A 291 -4.57 -18.18 -0.18
CA GLY A 291 -4.02 -19.54 -0.23
C GLY A 291 -3.99 -20.30 1.10
N LYS A 292 -4.12 -19.62 2.25
CA LYS A 292 -3.93 -20.23 3.59
C LYS A 292 -5.10 -20.10 4.55
N THR A 293 -6.06 -19.21 4.30
CA THR A 293 -7.13 -18.91 5.26
C THR A 293 -8.43 -18.74 4.50
N GLY A 294 -9.21 -19.82 4.30
CA GLY A 294 -10.49 -19.85 3.59
C GLY A 294 -11.59 -18.97 4.19
N SER A 295 -11.33 -17.67 4.34
CA SER A 295 -12.13 -16.67 5.02
C SER A 295 -12.40 -15.53 4.04
N GLY A 296 -13.61 -15.51 3.49
CA GLY A 296 -14.02 -14.64 2.38
C GLY A 296 -14.03 -13.13 2.68
N TRP A 297 -13.83 -12.69 3.92
CA TRP A 297 -13.82 -11.27 4.25
C TRP A 297 -12.51 -10.56 3.89
N MET A 298 -11.38 -11.28 3.79
CA MET A 298 -10.09 -10.68 3.38
C MET A 298 -9.82 -10.75 1.88
N ILE A 299 -10.51 -11.62 1.15
CA ILE A 299 -10.48 -11.68 -0.32
C ILE A 299 -11.16 -10.44 -0.92
N GLY A 300 -12.18 -9.89 -0.23
CA GLY A 300 -12.91 -8.70 -0.67
C GLY A 300 -12.09 -7.40 -0.65
N ALA A 301 -11.19 -7.21 0.33
CA ALA A 301 -10.43 -5.97 0.46
C ALA A 301 -9.35 -5.81 -0.64
N GLY A 302 -8.67 -6.90 -1.01
CA GLY A 302 -7.64 -6.88 -2.07
C GLY A 302 -8.21 -6.78 -3.48
N ALA A 303 -9.35 -7.42 -3.75
CA ALA A 303 -10.01 -7.37 -5.05
C ALA A 303 -10.71 -6.02 -5.32
N VAL A 304 -11.26 -5.38 -4.28
CA VAL A 304 -11.94 -4.08 -4.43
C VAL A 304 -10.93 -2.93 -4.60
N LEU A 305 -9.78 -2.97 -3.93
CA LEU A 305 -8.74 -1.94 -4.09
C LEU A 305 -7.91 -2.10 -5.37
N GLY A 306 -7.62 -3.33 -5.80
CA GLY A 306 -7.00 -3.59 -7.10
C GLY A 306 -7.90 -3.21 -8.29
N GLY A 307 -9.22 -3.37 -8.13
CA GLY A 307 -10.21 -2.90 -9.10
C GLY A 307 -10.38 -1.37 -9.14
N LEU A 308 -10.18 -0.68 -8.01
CA LEU A 308 -10.23 0.79 -7.95
C LEU A 308 -8.97 1.44 -8.55
N ALA A 309 -7.78 0.86 -8.37
CA ALA A 309 -6.55 1.38 -8.97
C ALA A 309 -6.49 1.19 -10.50
N GLY A 310 -7.18 0.18 -11.04
CA GLY A 310 -7.31 -0.04 -12.49
C GLY A 310 -8.46 0.71 -13.16
N ALA A 311 -9.29 1.44 -12.40
CA ALA A 311 -10.46 2.17 -12.90
C ALA A 311 -10.27 3.70 -12.89
N ILE A 312 -9.07 4.20 -12.55
CA ILE A 312 -8.72 5.63 -12.52
C ILE A 312 -7.59 5.93 -13.53
N ASP A 313 -7.45 5.11 -14.57
CA ASP A 313 -6.64 5.38 -15.77
C ASP A 313 -7.58 5.54 -16.98
#